data_AF-B4M7K5-F1
#
_entry.id   AF-B4M7K5-F1
#
_cell.length_a   1.000
_cell.length_b   1.000
_cell.length_c   1.000
_cell.angle_alpha   90.00
_cell.angle_beta   90.00
_cell.angle_gamma   90.00
#
_symmetry.space_group_name_H-M   'P 1'
#
loop_
_entity.id
_entity.type
_entity.pdbx_description
1 polymer ?
#
loop_
_entity_poly.entity_id
_entity_poly.type
_entity_poly.pdbx_seq_one_letter_code
_entity_poly.pdbx_strand_id
1 'polypeptide(L)'
;MSKLETDIEMLSSAEITPKKSGDAKESAKVEDLISLETLRESPVQWPERFPGMEEFLTMSETPIHTPTADSAQILSSNNMASINQFARLPPEQLVEKIKEMHDQIYKLGLRESKEMTRGKLLGIFDRDRLTRAKAMRN
;
A
#
# COMPACT_ATOMS: atom_id res chain seq x y z
N MET A 1 71.28 -8.40 -38.36
CA MET A 1 71.75 -7.63 -39.53
C MET A 1 70.70 -7.84 -40.61
N SER A 2 70.03 -6.87 -41.22
CA SER A 2 70.14 -5.42 -41.26
C SER A 2 68.79 -4.89 -41.74
N LYS A 3 68.49 -3.64 -41.40
CA LYS A 3 67.43 -2.80 -41.98
C LYS A 3 67.44 -2.84 -43.52
N LEU A 4 66.28 -2.59 -44.15
CA LEU A 4 66.08 -1.58 -45.22
C LEU A 4 64.56 -1.57 -45.55
N GLU A 5 63.77 -0.59 -45.11
CA GLU A 5 63.59 0.76 -45.68
C GLU A 5 62.83 0.75 -47.01
N THR A 6 61.73 1.52 -47.01
CA THR A 6 61.22 2.35 -48.11
C THR A 6 60.84 1.68 -49.43
N ASP A 7 59.78 2.03 -50.13
CA ASP A 7 58.63 2.91 -49.98
C ASP A 7 57.98 2.91 -51.40
N ILE A 8 56.70 3.25 -51.52
CA ILE A 8 56.18 4.17 -52.56
C ILE A 8 56.36 3.70 -54.02
N GLU A 9 55.36 3.39 -54.83
CA GLU A 9 54.08 4.07 -55.00
C GLU A 9 53.25 3.41 -56.13
N MET A 10 51.97 3.77 -56.19
CA MET A 10 51.20 4.00 -57.43
C MET A 10 50.82 2.77 -58.29
N LEU A 11 49.58 2.51 -58.70
CA LEU A 11 48.33 3.27 -58.84
C LEU A 11 47.18 2.24 -58.69
N SER A 12 45.99 2.56 -58.19
CA SER A 12 44.98 3.29 -58.95
C SER A 12 43.73 3.44 -58.08
N SER A 13 43.20 4.68 -58.10
CA SER A 13 41.85 5.14 -57.77
C SER A 13 40.76 4.05 -57.86
N ALA A 14 39.78 3.96 -56.96
CA ALA A 14 39.03 5.07 -56.41
C ALA A 14 38.58 4.83 -54.94
N GLU A 15 38.87 5.84 -54.14
CA GLU A 15 38.12 6.31 -52.97
C GLU A 15 36.61 6.33 -53.31
N ILE A 16 35.71 5.83 -52.45
CA ILE A 16 35.14 6.60 -51.34
C ILE A 16 35.05 5.71 -50.09
N THR A 17 35.77 6.10 -49.04
CA THR A 17 35.44 5.81 -47.64
C THR A 17 34.77 7.08 -47.04
N PRO A 18 34.02 6.99 -45.93
CA PRO A 18 34.64 6.85 -44.61
C PRO A 18 34.08 5.67 -43.81
N LYS A 19 34.95 4.82 -43.26
CA LYS A 19 35.31 4.75 -41.81
C LYS A 19 34.13 4.41 -40.91
N LYS A 20 34.01 3.18 -40.38
CA LYS A 20 34.87 2.48 -39.40
C LYS A 20 34.93 3.15 -38.03
N SER A 21 34.24 2.54 -37.08
CA SER A 21 34.76 2.07 -35.78
C SER A 21 33.56 1.46 -35.05
N GLY A 22 33.52 0.15 -34.85
CA GLY A 22 34.29 -0.47 -33.78
C GLY A 22 33.38 -0.55 -32.58
N ASP A 23 32.87 -1.74 -32.29
CA ASP A 23 32.86 -2.34 -30.96
C ASP A 23 31.88 -3.50 -30.91
N ALA A 24 32.33 -4.52 -30.19
CA ALA A 24 31.52 -5.63 -29.74
C ALA A 24 30.15 -5.15 -29.26
N LYS A 25 29.08 -5.64 -29.88
CA LYS A 25 27.75 -5.46 -29.31
C LYS A 25 26.91 -6.69 -29.59
N GLU A 26 27.08 -7.66 -28.70
CA GLU A 26 25.99 -8.45 -28.14
C GLU A 26 24.86 -7.49 -27.71
N SER A 27 24.08 -7.00 -28.67
CA SER A 27 23.07 -5.96 -28.47
C SER A 27 21.73 -6.31 -29.11
N ALA A 28 21.70 -7.35 -29.95
CA ALA A 28 20.52 -7.69 -30.75
C ALA A 28 19.51 -8.60 -30.03
N LYS A 29 19.60 -8.76 -28.70
CA LYS A 29 18.64 -9.59 -27.93
C LYS A 29 18.02 -8.91 -26.71
N VAL A 30 18.30 -7.61 -26.50
CA VAL A 30 17.80 -6.87 -25.33
C VAL A 30 16.56 -6.03 -25.66
N GLU A 31 16.32 -5.77 -26.95
CA GLU A 31 15.18 -4.95 -27.41
C GLU A 31 13.83 -5.70 -27.42
N ASP A 32 13.83 -7.02 -27.22
CA ASP A 32 12.61 -7.85 -27.18
C ASP A 32 12.04 -8.05 -25.76
N LEU A 33 12.62 -7.39 -24.75
CA LEU A 33 12.21 -7.50 -23.33
C LEU A 33 11.54 -6.22 -22.81
N ILE A 34 10.94 -5.42 -23.69
CA ILE A 34 10.17 -4.24 -23.29
C ILE A 34 8.74 -4.66 -22.92
N SER A 35 8.43 -4.67 -21.62
CA SER A 35 7.06 -4.87 -21.13
C SER A 35 6.20 -3.66 -21.49
N LEU A 36 5.23 -3.82 -22.38
CA LEU A 36 4.23 -2.80 -22.76
C LEU A 36 3.06 -2.71 -21.76
N GLU A 37 3.30 -3.03 -20.50
CA GLU A 37 2.25 -2.97 -19.48
C GLU A 37 1.90 -1.52 -19.16
N THR A 38 0.62 -1.19 -19.30
CA THR A 38 0.09 0.08 -18.81
C THR A 38 -0.04 -0.04 -17.29
N LEU A 39 0.66 0.81 -16.54
CA LEU A 39 0.47 0.98 -15.10
C LEU A 39 -1.03 1.15 -14.86
N ARG A 40 -1.69 0.11 -14.35
CA ARG A 40 -3.07 0.25 -13.91
C ARG A 40 -3.06 1.23 -12.75
N GLU A 41 -3.96 2.21 -12.80
CA GLU A 41 -4.26 3.00 -11.62
C GLU A 41 -4.56 2.03 -10.47
N SER A 42 -3.99 2.32 -9.30
CA SER A 42 -4.26 1.55 -8.09
C SER A 42 -5.78 1.33 -7.99
N PRO A 43 -6.25 0.11 -7.67
CA PRO A 43 -7.67 -0.14 -7.49
C PRO A 43 -8.29 0.97 -6.65
N VAL A 44 -9.46 1.46 -7.06
CA VAL A 44 -10.21 2.49 -6.33
C VAL A 44 -10.26 2.06 -4.87
N GLN A 45 -9.59 2.85 -4.04
CA GLN A 45 -9.38 2.55 -2.64
C GLN A 45 -10.71 2.78 -1.93
N TRP A 46 -11.50 1.70 -1.90
CA TRP A 46 -12.88 1.63 -1.40
C TRP A 46 -13.90 2.43 -2.24
N PRO A 47 -15.13 1.92 -2.43
CA PRO A 47 -16.20 2.69 -3.06
C PRO A 47 -16.38 4.06 -2.39
N GLU A 48 -16.79 5.03 -3.19
CA GLU A 48 -17.07 6.41 -2.80
C GLU A 48 -17.86 6.47 -1.48
N ARG A 49 -17.45 7.36 -0.57
CA ARG A 49 -18.03 7.45 0.77
C ARG A 49 -19.54 7.55 0.68
N PHE A 50 -20.26 6.62 1.32
CA PHE A 50 -21.72 6.58 1.33
C PHE A 50 -22.31 7.99 1.61
N PRO A 51 -23.34 8.43 0.88
CA PRO A 51 -23.99 9.71 1.14
C PRO A 51 -24.44 9.80 2.61
N GLY A 52 -24.09 10.89 3.29
CA GLY A 52 -24.34 11.08 4.73
C GLY A 52 -23.25 10.53 5.66
N MET A 53 -22.24 9.82 5.13
CA MET A 53 -21.07 9.40 5.91
C MET A 53 -20.28 10.62 6.38
N GLU A 54 -19.98 11.59 5.52
CA GLU A 54 -19.15 12.75 5.90
C GLU A 54 -19.78 13.58 7.05
N GLU A 55 -21.10 13.76 7.02
CA GLU A 55 -21.83 14.42 8.11
C GLU A 55 -21.81 13.59 9.40
N PHE A 56 -21.84 12.26 9.30
CA PHE A 56 -21.66 11.40 10.47
C PHE A 56 -20.24 11.51 11.04
N LEU A 57 -19.22 11.44 10.19
CA LEU A 57 -17.80 11.45 10.57
C LEU A 57 -17.36 12.78 11.20
N THR A 58 -17.86 13.90 10.70
CA THR A 58 -17.55 15.24 11.25
C THR A 58 -18.28 15.53 12.56
N MET A 59 -19.37 14.82 12.84
CA MET A 59 -20.24 15.06 14.00
C MET A 59 -20.01 14.07 15.15
N SER A 60 -19.25 13.01 14.90
CA SER A 60 -18.83 12.05 15.91
C SER A 60 -17.31 12.12 16.09
N GLU A 61 -16.84 12.25 17.32
CA GLU A 61 -15.43 11.98 17.68
C GLU A 61 -15.14 10.46 17.56
N THR A 62 -15.36 9.90 16.37
CA THR A 62 -15.07 8.50 16.11
C THR A 62 -13.56 8.34 15.93
N PRO A 63 -12.93 7.36 16.63
CA PRO A 63 -11.50 7.07 16.51
C PRO A 63 -11.01 6.78 15.08
N ILE A 64 -11.93 6.61 14.13
CA ILE A 64 -11.66 6.38 12.71
C ILE A 64 -11.01 7.61 12.03
N HIS A 65 -11.21 8.83 12.55
CA HIS A 65 -10.75 10.09 11.93
C HIS A 65 -9.69 10.86 12.70
N THR A 66 -9.33 10.46 13.92
CA THR A 66 -8.08 10.94 14.51
C THR A 66 -6.92 10.31 13.74
N PRO A 67 -5.98 11.08 13.18
CA PRO A 67 -4.89 10.53 12.41
C PRO A 67 -4.18 9.45 13.22
N THR A 68 -4.31 8.23 12.68
CA THR A 68 -3.44 7.06 12.79
C THR A 68 -2.60 7.00 14.06
N ALA A 69 -3.03 6.13 15.00
CA ALA A 69 -2.24 5.53 16.06
C ALA A 69 -1.03 6.38 16.46
N ASP A 70 -1.19 7.22 17.49
CA ASP A 70 -0.08 7.94 18.12
C ASP A 70 1.14 7.02 18.10
N SER A 71 2.17 7.36 17.33
CA SER A 71 3.39 6.56 17.25
C SER A 71 4.00 6.40 18.65
N ALA A 72 3.72 7.37 19.53
CA ALA A 72 3.94 7.29 20.97
C ALA A 72 3.16 6.15 21.68
N GLN A 73 1.92 5.85 21.30
CA GLN A 73 1.19 4.69 21.79
C GLN A 73 1.81 3.38 21.31
N ILE A 74 2.26 3.27 20.05
CA ILE A 74 2.93 2.05 19.55
C ILE A 74 4.20 1.76 20.36
N LEU A 75 4.94 2.82 20.73
CA LEU A 75 6.12 2.74 21.59
C LEU A 75 5.80 2.72 23.09
N SER A 76 4.52 2.66 23.48
CA SER A 76 4.13 2.49 24.88
C SER A 76 4.78 1.23 25.46
N SER A 77 5.23 1.32 26.71
CA SER A 77 5.94 0.23 27.40
C SER A 77 5.17 -1.10 27.36
N ASN A 78 3.84 -1.04 27.45
CA ASN A 78 2.96 -2.21 27.38
C ASN A 78 2.93 -2.84 25.97
N ASN A 79 2.88 -2.02 24.93
CA ASN A 79 2.88 -2.48 23.55
C ASN A 79 4.24 -3.08 23.18
N MET A 80 5.33 -2.45 23.62
CA MET A 80 6.68 -2.96 23.46
C MET A 80 6.88 -4.32 24.17
N ALA A 81 6.30 -4.50 25.36
CA ALA A 81 6.34 -5.79 26.05
C ALA A 81 5.60 -6.89 25.27
N SER A 82 4.43 -6.56 24.70
CA SER A 82 3.64 -7.50 23.89
C SER A 82 4.35 -7.87 22.59
N ILE A 83 4.94 -6.90 21.89
CA ILE A 83 5.76 -7.13 20.67
C ILE A 83 6.93 -8.06 20.98
N ASN A 84 7.65 -7.80 22.08
CA ASN A 84 8.77 -8.64 22.49
C ASN A 84 8.31 -10.05 22.89
N GLN A 85 7.12 -10.20 23.48
CA GLN A 85 6.55 -11.51 23.76
C GLN A 85 6.28 -12.29 22.47
N PHE A 86 5.65 -11.67 21.47
CA PHE A 86 5.37 -12.33 20.19
C PHE A 86 6.64 -12.66 19.41
N ALA A 87 7.66 -11.80 19.46
CA ALA A 87 8.95 -12.04 18.81
C ALA A 87 9.71 -13.26 19.36
N ARG A 88 9.40 -13.70 20.58
CA ARG A 88 10.01 -14.87 21.22
C ARG A 88 9.26 -16.18 20.95
N LEU A 89 8.06 -16.12 20.36
CA LEU A 89 7.27 -17.31 20.10
C LEU A 89 7.84 -18.09 18.89
N PRO A 90 7.81 -19.43 18.91
CA PRO A 90 8.04 -20.23 17.73
C PRO A 90 7.03 -19.91 16.62
N PRO A 91 7.39 -20.04 15.33
CA PRO A 91 6.50 -19.72 14.21
C PRO A 91 5.13 -20.41 14.29
N GLU A 92 5.10 -21.67 14.73
CA GLU A 92 3.87 -22.47 14.85
C GLU A 92 2.92 -21.87 15.90
N GLN A 93 3.46 -21.47 17.05
CA GLN A 93 2.68 -20.85 18.12
C GLN A 93 2.22 -19.44 17.74
N LEU A 94 3.04 -18.70 16.98
CA LEU A 94 2.66 -17.39 16.48
C LEU A 94 1.47 -17.50 15.51
N VAL A 95 1.48 -18.49 14.62
CA VAL A 95 0.36 -18.76 13.70
C VAL A 95 -0.91 -19.16 14.45
N GLU A 96 -0.80 -20.01 15.48
CA GLU A 96 -1.94 -20.36 16.34
C GLU A 96 -2.51 -19.12 17.03
N LYS A 97 -1.65 -18.25 17.56
CA LYS A 97 -2.08 -17.01 18.21
C LYS A 97 -2.79 -16.06 17.26
N ILE A 98 -2.31 -15.95 16.01
CA ILE A 98 -2.96 -15.15 14.97
C ILE A 98 -4.37 -15.69 14.67
N LYS A 99 -4.53 -17.01 14.57
CA LYS A 99 -5.85 -17.63 14.36
C LYS A 99 -6.80 -17.36 15.54
N GLU A 100 -6.31 -17.48 16.77
CA GLU A 100 -7.10 -17.15 17.97
C GLU A 100 -7.59 -15.69 17.94
N MET A 101 -6.69 -14.75 17.63
CA MET A 101 -7.05 -13.33 17.52
C MET A 101 -8.06 -13.09 16.39
N HIS A 102 -7.91 -13.76 15.25
CA HIS A 102 -8.87 -13.67 14.15
C HIS A 102 -10.27 -14.13 14.58
N ASP A 103 -10.37 -15.25 15.29
CA ASP A 103 -11.64 -15.74 15.82
C ASP A 103 -12.26 -14.78 16.86
N GLN A 104 -11.43 -14.15 17.69
CA GLN A 104 -11.87 -13.14 18.65
C GLN A 104 -12.44 -11.90 17.94
N ILE A 105 -11.74 -11.40 16.93
CA ILE A 105 -12.17 -10.25 16.12
C ILE A 105 -13.50 -10.57 15.43
N TYR A 106 -13.62 -11.75 14.82
CA TYR A 106 -14.86 -12.19 14.19
C TYR A 106 -16.05 -12.20 15.18
N LYS A 107 -15.87 -12.82 16.35
CA LYS A 107 -16.89 -12.86 17.41
C LYS A 107 -17.27 -11.46 17.91
N LEU A 108 -16.28 -10.57 18.02
CA LEU A 108 -16.50 -9.18 18.43
C LEU A 108 -17.34 -8.44 17.38
N GLY A 109 -16.99 -8.55 16.09
CA GLY A 109 -17.74 -7.91 15.01
C GLY A 109 -19.19 -8.39 14.92
N LEU A 110 -19.45 -9.68 15.14
CA LEU A 110 -20.82 -10.22 15.24
C LEU A 110 -21.61 -9.58 16.39
N ARG A 111 -20.96 -9.37 17.54
CA ARG A 111 -21.60 -8.75 18.71
C ARG A 111 -21.89 -7.27 18.45
N GLU A 112 -20.92 -6.55 17.91
CA GLU A 112 -21.06 -5.14 17.55
C GLU A 112 -22.18 -4.93 16.53
N SER A 113 -22.27 -5.77 15.48
CA SER A 113 -23.35 -5.70 14.48
C SER A 113 -24.74 -5.87 15.10
N LYS A 114 -24.89 -6.78 16.08
CA LYS A 114 -26.14 -6.96 16.83
C LYS A 114 -26.47 -5.71 17.65
N GLU A 115 -25.49 -5.14 18.32
CA GLU A 115 -25.65 -3.92 19.12
C GLU A 115 -26.00 -2.71 18.26
N MET A 116 -25.40 -2.58 17.07
CA MET A 116 -25.74 -1.53 16.11
C MET A 116 -27.18 -1.68 15.61
N THR A 117 -27.61 -2.90 15.31
CA THR A 117 -29.01 -3.18 14.92
C THR A 117 -29.97 -2.83 16.05
N ARG A 118 -29.62 -3.18 17.30
CA ARG A 118 -30.40 -2.83 18.48
C ARG A 118 -30.50 -1.30 18.66
N GLY A 119 -29.38 -0.58 18.53
CA GLY A 119 -29.36 0.88 18.57
C GLY A 119 -30.26 1.51 17.50
N LYS A 120 -30.23 0.96 16.28
CA LYS A 120 -31.11 1.40 15.18
C LYS A 120 -32.58 1.20 15.52
N LEU A 121 -32.97 0.03 16.05
CA LEU A 121 -34.36 -0.24 16.47
C LEU A 121 -34.83 0.66 17.61
N LEU A 122 -33.94 0.97 18.55
CA LEU A 122 -34.22 1.88 19.66
C LEU A 122 -34.22 3.35 19.24
N GLY A 123 -33.85 3.65 17.98
CA GLY A 123 -33.85 5.01 17.45
C GLY A 123 -32.86 5.94 18.16
N ILE A 124 -31.82 5.42 18.82
CA ILE A 124 -30.84 6.26 19.55
C ILE A 124 -29.98 7.12 18.61
N PHE A 125 -29.95 6.74 17.33
CA PHE A 125 -29.28 7.49 16.27
C PHE A 125 -30.20 8.51 15.56
N ASP A 126 -31.50 8.49 15.84
CA ASP A 126 -32.48 9.44 15.29
C ASP A 126 -32.39 10.78 16.04
N ARG A 127 -31.64 11.71 15.46
CA ARG A 127 -31.38 13.04 16.05
C ARG A 127 -32.63 13.87 16.19
N ASP A 128 -33.58 13.77 15.26
CA ASP A 128 -34.83 14.54 15.30
C ASP A 128 -35.70 14.11 16.48
N ARG A 129 -35.67 12.82 16.81
CA ARG A 129 -36.31 12.31 18.03
C ARG A 129 -35.64 12.86 19.29
N LEU A 130 -34.32 12.92 19.31
CA LEU A 130 -33.58 13.41 20.48
C LEU A 130 -33.77 14.92 20.71
N THR A 131 -33.74 15.73 19.65
CA THR A 131 -33.95 17.19 19.73
C THR A 131 -35.37 17.52 20.14
N ARG A 132 -36.39 16.85 19.57
CA ARG A 132 -37.80 17.02 19.98
C ARG A 132 -38.04 16.59 21.43
N ALA A 133 -37.47 15.46 21.85
CA ALA A 133 -37.60 15.00 23.24
C ALA A 133 -36.95 15.97 24.25
N LYS A 134 -35.86 16.64 23.86
CA LYS A 134 -35.20 17.66 24.69
C LYS A 134 -36.02 18.96 24.76
N ALA A 135 -36.64 19.37 23.65
CA ALA A 135 -37.49 20.55 23.60
C ALA A 135 -38.77 20.42 24.45
N MET A 136 -39.31 19.20 24.61
CA MET A 136 -40.50 18.95 25.45
C MET A 136 -40.22 18.82 26.95
N ARG A 137 -38.95 18.85 27.38
CA ARG A 137 -38.55 18.71 28.78
C ARG A 137 -38.22 20.07 29.45
N ASN A 138 -38.21 21.15 28.68
CA ASN A 138 -38.07 22.54 29.14
C ASN A 138 -39.43 23.25 29.10
#